data_AF-A0A1V4LS64-F1
#
_entry.id   AF-A0A1V4LS64-F1
#
_cell.length_a   1.000
_cell.length_b   1.000
_cell.length_c   1.000
_cell.angle_alpha   90.00
_cell.angle_beta   90.00
_cell.angle_gamma   90.00
#
_symmetry.space_group_name_H-M   'P 1'
#
loop_
_entity.id
_entity.type
_entity.pdbx_description
1 polymer ?
#
loop_
_entity_poly.entity_id
_entity_poly.type
_entity_poly.pdbx_seq_one_letter_code
_entity_poly.pdbx_strand_id
1 'polypeptide(L)'
;MSLHAEGWAQLKHGGLLISPAKLDEYFPAAAPVMREFAAEKLRRALTAFDGSNESLSSLLDYILQDLSGLPADEWQKAQSVDSRWAVRSFTGAQIKPRRLWLGPNGETLAVFVPDDGARVSSRAAWG
;
A
#
# COMPACT_ATOMS: atom_id res chain seq x y z
N MET A 1 11.25 -1.49 -22.86
CA MET A 1 10.92 -0.50 -21.81
C MET A 1 10.52 -1.28 -20.58
N SER A 2 11.09 -0.99 -19.42
CA SER A 2 10.86 -1.79 -18.20
C SER A 2 9.47 -1.48 -17.64
N LEU A 3 8.62 -2.50 -17.55
CA LEU A 3 7.28 -2.46 -16.93
C LEU A 3 7.29 -1.82 -15.53
N HIS A 4 8.45 -1.82 -14.87
CA HIS A 4 8.66 -1.16 -13.59
C HIS A 4 8.37 0.36 -13.65
N ALA A 5 8.92 1.08 -14.63
CA ALA A 5 8.79 2.54 -14.70
C ALA A 5 7.36 2.99 -15.03
N GLU A 6 6.66 2.26 -15.90
CA GLU A 6 5.27 2.56 -16.27
C GLU A 6 4.30 2.31 -15.10
N GLY A 7 4.50 1.25 -14.31
CA GLY A 7 3.65 0.95 -13.15
C GLY A 7 3.77 2.01 -12.06
N TRP A 8 4.99 2.45 -11.75
CA TRP A 8 5.23 3.53 -10.78
C TRP A 8 4.66 4.88 -11.25
N ALA A 9 4.69 5.17 -12.54
CA ALA A 9 4.10 6.39 -13.10
C ALA A 9 2.56 6.40 -13.10
N GLN A 10 1.93 5.22 -13.06
CA GLN A 10 0.47 5.07 -13.14
C GLN A 10 -0.27 5.19 -11.81
N LEU A 11 0.38 5.02 -10.65
CA LEU A 11 -0.35 5.22 -9.39
C LEU A 11 -0.73 6.71 -9.26
N LYS A 12 -1.91 7.00 -8.73
CA LYS A 12 -2.42 8.36 -8.57
C LYS A 12 -1.88 8.96 -7.28
N HIS A 13 -0.57 9.17 -7.23
CA HIS A 13 0.10 9.80 -6.09
C HIS A 13 -0.09 11.30 -6.23
N GLY A 14 -0.68 11.94 -5.24
CA GLY A 14 -0.83 13.40 -5.16
C GLY A 14 0.50 14.17 -5.00
N GLY A 15 1.56 13.77 -5.69
CA GLY A 15 2.76 14.58 -5.92
C GLY A 15 4.06 14.16 -5.24
N LEU A 16 4.12 13.04 -4.51
CA LEU A 16 5.38 12.54 -3.95
C LEU A 16 5.48 11.02 -4.05
N LEU A 17 6.12 10.55 -5.12
CA LEU A 17 6.78 9.24 -5.11
C LEU A 17 8.24 9.40 -5.53
N ILE A 18 9.00 8.34 -5.26
CA ILE A 18 10.37 8.16 -5.74
C ILE A 18 10.37 8.42 -7.25
N SER A 19 11.17 9.39 -7.70
CA SER A 19 11.26 9.69 -9.14
C SER A 19 11.82 8.47 -9.88
N PRO A 20 11.45 8.25 -11.17
CA PRO A 20 11.99 7.13 -11.94
C PRO A 20 13.53 7.07 -11.92
N ALA A 21 14.19 8.24 -11.99
CA ALA A 21 15.65 8.34 -11.89
C ALA A 21 16.20 7.83 -10.54
N LYS A 22 15.45 8.03 -9.44
CA LYS A 22 15.82 7.51 -8.13
C LYS A 22 15.57 6.01 -8.00
N LEU A 23 14.62 5.44 -8.74
CA LEU A 23 14.43 3.99 -8.76
C LEU A 23 15.66 3.27 -9.31
N ASP A 24 16.22 3.75 -10.42
CA ASP A 24 17.43 3.12 -10.99
C ASP A 24 18.67 3.32 -10.09
N GLU A 25 18.75 4.44 -9.35
CA GLU A 25 19.83 4.72 -8.40
C GLU A 25 19.80 3.78 -7.18
N TYR A 26 18.63 3.58 -6.56
CA TYR A 26 18.50 2.80 -5.32
C TYR A 26 18.09 1.34 -5.55
N PHE A 27 17.50 1.01 -6.69
CA PHE A 27 17.02 -0.32 -7.06
C PHE A 27 17.51 -0.71 -8.47
N PRO A 28 18.84 -0.79 -8.68
CA PRO A 28 19.41 -1.06 -10.00
C PRO A 28 19.13 -2.49 -10.50
N ALA A 29 18.80 -3.41 -9.59
CA ALA A 29 18.47 -4.77 -9.94
C ALA A 29 17.07 -4.87 -10.54
N ALA A 30 16.91 -5.67 -11.58
CA ALA A 30 15.59 -6.02 -12.09
C ALA A 30 14.77 -6.68 -10.98
N ALA A 31 13.52 -6.25 -10.83
CA ALA A 31 12.60 -6.87 -9.88
C ALA A 31 12.47 -8.36 -10.21
N PRO A 32 12.59 -9.25 -9.21
CA PRO A 32 12.46 -10.68 -9.45
C PRO A 32 11.06 -11.00 -9.99
N VAL A 33 10.99 -11.98 -10.89
CA VAL A 33 9.70 -12.44 -11.42
C VAL A 33 8.86 -13.00 -10.27
N MET A 34 7.62 -12.51 -10.15
CA MET A 34 6.69 -13.01 -9.16
C MET A 34 6.36 -14.48 -9.45
N ARG A 35 6.42 -15.34 -8.44
CA ARG A 35 6.03 -16.75 -8.56
C ARG A 35 4.58 -16.85 -9.05
N GLU A 36 4.31 -17.73 -10.01
CA GLU A 36 2.99 -17.86 -10.64
C GLU A 36 1.84 -18.05 -9.63
N PHE A 37 2.08 -18.88 -8.61
CA PHE A 37 1.13 -19.10 -7.52
C PHE A 37 0.80 -17.81 -6.75
N ALA A 38 1.82 -16.99 -6.45
CA ALA A 38 1.63 -15.72 -5.75
C ALA A 38 0.88 -14.71 -6.65
N ALA A 39 1.16 -14.72 -7.96
CA ALA A 39 0.43 -13.89 -8.92
C ALA A 39 -1.05 -14.30 -9.01
N GLU A 40 -1.34 -15.60 -9.06
CA GLU A 40 -2.72 -16.10 -9.11
C GLU A 40 -3.48 -15.82 -7.81
N LYS A 41 -2.84 -16.00 -6.64
CA LYS A 41 -3.46 -15.65 -5.35
C LYS A 41 -3.71 -14.14 -5.24
N LEU A 42 -2.80 -13.30 -5.75
CA LEU A 42 -3.01 -11.86 -5.83
C LEU A 42 -4.21 -11.50 -6.71
N ARG A 43 -4.32 -12.10 -7.91
CA ARG A 43 -5.49 -11.90 -8.78
C ARG A 43 -6.78 -12.24 -8.06
N ARG A 44 -6.85 -13.39 -7.39
CA ARG A 44 -8.04 -13.80 -6.62
C ARG A 44 -8.37 -12.84 -5.49
N ALA A 45 -7.37 -12.40 -4.73
CA ALA A 45 -7.57 -11.43 -3.65
C ALA A 45 -8.10 -10.09 -4.18
N LEU A 46 -7.60 -9.63 -5.34
CA LEU A 46 -8.08 -8.42 -6.01
C LEU A 46 -9.49 -8.59 -6.59
N THR A 47 -9.81 -9.75 -7.19
CA THR A 47 -11.17 -10.03 -7.69
C THR A 47 -12.19 -10.14 -6.57
N ALA A 48 -11.78 -10.63 -5.39
CA ALA A 48 -12.63 -10.71 -4.21
C ALA A 48 -12.75 -9.37 -3.45
N PHE A 49 -11.95 -8.36 -3.81
CA PHE A 49 -12.02 -7.05 -3.18
C PHE A 49 -13.26 -6.28 -3.66
N ASP A 50 -14.20 -6.07 -2.74
CA ASP A 50 -15.50 -5.42 -3.00
C ASP A 50 -15.57 -3.97 -2.49
N GLY A 51 -14.46 -3.43 -1.96
CA GLY A 51 -14.41 -2.10 -1.35
C GLY A 51 -14.75 -2.06 0.14
N SER A 52 -15.22 -3.16 0.73
CA SER A 52 -15.49 -3.23 2.17
C SER A 52 -14.20 -3.19 3.02
N ASN A 53 -14.35 -2.85 4.29
CA ASN A 53 -13.23 -2.83 5.24
C ASN A 53 -12.68 -4.24 5.50
N GLU A 54 -13.55 -5.23 5.43
CA GLU A 54 -13.28 -6.65 5.63
C GLU A 54 -12.49 -7.21 4.45
N SER A 55 -12.93 -6.95 3.22
CA SER A 55 -12.20 -7.39 2.02
C SER A 55 -10.86 -6.65 1.88
N LEU A 56 -10.82 -5.35 2.23
CA LEU A 56 -9.56 -4.60 2.29
C LEU A 56 -8.61 -5.18 3.34
N SER A 57 -9.11 -5.51 4.53
CA SER A 57 -8.27 -6.11 5.58
C SER A 57 -7.68 -7.44 5.13
N SER A 58 -8.47 -8.26 4.44
CA SER A 58 -8.02 -9.56 3.90
C SER A 58 -6.98 -9.38 2.79
N LEU A 59 -7.18 -8.40 1.90
CA LEU A 59 -6.22 -8.05 0.86
C LEU A 59 -4.89 -7.53 1.45
N LEU A 60 -4.96 -6.66 2.46
CA LEU A 60 -3.79 -6.15 3.16
C LEU A 60 -3.04 -7.25 3.88
N ASP A 61 -3.72 -8.17 4.56
CA ASP A 61 -3.07 -9.28 5.23
C ASP A 61 -2.30 -10.15 4.21
N TYR A 62 -2.88 -10.41 3.03
CA TYR A 62 -2.17 -11.12 1.96
C TYR A 62 -0.94 -10.36 1.42
N ILE A 63 -1.10 -9.08 1.05
CA ILE A 63 -0.01 -8.30 0.45
C ILE A 63 1.12 -8.06 1.45
N LEU A 64 0.76 -7.67 2.67
CA LEU A 64 1.72 -7.23 3.67
C LEU A 64 2.36 -8.36 4.44
N GLN A 65 1.81 -9.58 4.39
CA GLN A 65 2.37 -10.74 5.07
C GLN A 65 2.89 -11.78 4.08
N ASP A 66 1.98 -12.41 3.34
CA ASP A 66 2.33 -13.54 2.47
C ASP A 66 3.19 -13.12 1.28
N LEU A 67 2.86 -11.98 0.65
CA LEU A 67 3.54 -11.54 -0.57
C LEU A 67 4.87 -10.84 -0.27
N SER A 68 4.92 -10.02 0.80
CA SER A 68 6.14 -9.33 1.25
C SER A 68 7.10 -10.24 2.03
N GLY A 69 6.60 -11.34 2.59
CA GLY A 69 7.35 -12.21 3.50
C GLY A 69 7.52 -11.64 4.92
N LEU A 70 6.76 -10.60 5.28
CA LEU A 70 6.83 -9.99 6.62
C LEU A 70 5.86 -10.73 7.58
N PRO A 71 6.35 -11.37 8.65
CA PRO A 71 5.53 -12.21 9.54
C PRO A 71 4.31 -11.49 10.14
N ALA A 72 3.19 -12.21 10.26
CA ALA A 72 1.92 -11.66 10.71
C ALA A 72 1.94 -11.12 12.15
N ASP A 73 2.78 -11.71 13.01
CA ASP A 73 2.99 -11.34 14.41
C ASP A 73 3.75 -10.01 14.58
N GLU A 74 4.47 -9.57 13.55
CA GLU A 74 5.13 -8.28 13.52
C GLU A 74 4.19 -7.13 13.08
N TRP A 75 2.96 -7.46 12.66
CA TRP A 75 1.96 -6.50 12.23
C TRP A 75 0.93 -6.19 13.30
N GLN A 76 0.84 -4.92 13.68
CA GLN A 76 -0.26 -4.39 14.47
C GLN A 76 -1.40 -3.92 13.57
N LYS A 77 -2.63 -4.32 13.89
CA LYS A 77 -3.86 -3.83 13.23
C LYS A 77 -4.34 -2.52 13.86
N ALA A 78 -5.10 -1.72 13.13
CA ALA A 78 -5.51 -0.35 13.50
C ALA A 78 -5.91 -0.13 14.97
N GLN A 79 -6.68 -1.05 15.57
CA GLN A 79 -7.10 -0.95 16.97
C GLN A 79 -5.95 -1.08 17.98
N SER A 80 -4.90 -1.81 17.62
CA SER A 80 -3.72 -2.10 18.45
C SER A 80 -2.57 -1.11 18.22
N VAL A 81 -2.63 -0.30 17.16
CA VAL A 81 -1.60 0.72 16.88
C VAL A 81 -1.71 1.85 17.93
N ASP A 82 -0.60 2.31 18.49
CA ASP A 82 -0.62 3.44 19.44
C ASP A 82 -0.96 4.77 18.74
N SER A 83 -1.68 5.66 19.44
CA SER A 83 -1.99 7.03 19.00
C SER A 83 -0.77 7.88 18.61
N ARG A 84 0.42 7.60 19.16
CA ARG A 84 1.67 8.29 18.82
C ARG A 84 2.06 8.16 17.35
N TRP A 85 1.52 7.15 16.66
CA TRP A 85 1.75 6.91 15.24
C TRP A 85 0.76 7.67 14.34
N ALA A 86 -0.19 8.40 14.93
CA ALA A 86 -1.07 9.26 14.16
C ALA A 86 -0.29 10.44 13.57
N VAL A 87 -0.58 10.74 12.31
CA VAL A 87 -0.01 11.88 11.59
C VAL A 87 -1.09 12.93 11.37
N ARG A 88 -0.70 14.20 11.39
CA ARG A 88 -1.61 15.30 11.07
C ARG A 88 -1.66 15.50 9.56
N SER A 89 -2.84 15.42 8.97
CA SER A 89 -3.07 15.72 7.55
C SER A 89 -2.89 17.22 7.26
N PHE A 90 -2.85 17.58 5.98
CA PHE A 90 -2.86 18.99 5.55
C PHE A 90 -4.14 19.74 5.97
N THR A 91 -5.26 19.03 6.18
CA THR A 91 -6.51 19.58 6.71
C THR A 91 -6.53 19.70 8.23
N GLY A 92 -5.46 19.25 8.90
CA GLY A 92 -5.34 19.25 10.35
C GLY A 92 -5.98 18.05 11.05
N ALA A 93 -6.57 17.11 10.30
CA ALA A 93 -7.15 15.87 10.84
C ALA A 93 -6.05 14.91 11.29
N GLN A 94 -6.32 14.12 12.34
CA GLN A 94 -5.44 13.04 12.78
C GLN A 94 -5.73 11.79 11.96
N ILE A 95 -4.73 11.28 11.25
CA ILE A 95 -4.81 10.05 10.46
C ILE A 95 -3.95 8.99 11.15
N LYS A 96 -4.57 7.87 11.51
CA LYS A 96 -3.88 6.74 12.13
C LYS A 96 -3.54 5.67 11.08
N PRO A 97 -2.36 5.02 11.16
CA PRO A 97 -2.06 3.88 10.31
C PRO A 97 -3.09 2.76 10.51
N ARG A 98 -3.49 2.11 9.41
CA ARG A 98 -4.35 0.92 9.45
C ARG A 98 -3.55 -0.34 9.78
N ARG A 99 -2.26 -0.34 9.43
CA ARG A 99 -1.28 -1.35 9.82
C ARG A 99 0.02 -0.68 10.22
N LEU A 100 0.69 -1.25 11.22
CA LEU A 100 2.04 -0.88 11.62
C LEU A 100 2.86 -2.15 11.72
N TRP A 101 3.91 -2.27 10.93
CA TRP A 101 4.90 -3.33 11.07
C TRP A 101 6.03 -2.84 11.96
N LEU A 102 6.46 -3.71 12.89
CA LEU A 102 7.61 -3.48 13.75
C LEU A 102 8.60 -4.62 13.53
N GLY A 103 9.73 -4.29 12.89
CA GLY A 103 10.79 -5.25 12.62
C GLY A 103 11.58 -5.63 13.88
N PRO A 104 12.32 -6.75 13.82
CA PRO A 104 13.06 -7.28 14.96
C PRO A 104 14.17 -6.34 15.47
N ASN A 105 14.65 -5.39 14.65
CA ASN A 105 15.70 -4.43 15.03
C ASN A 105 15.15 -3.01 15.21
N GLY A 106 13.82 -2.87 15.34
CA GLY A 106 13.16 -1.57 15.52
C GLY A 106 12.86 -0.85 14.20
N GLU A 107 12.95 -1.54 13.06
CA GLU A 107 12.43 -1.03 11.80
C GLU A 107 10.92 -0.79 11.92
N THR A 108 10.39 0.19 11.20
CA THR A 108 8.96 0.48 11.24
C THR A 108 8.41 0.81 9.87
N LEU A 109 7.26 0.21 9.53
CA LEU A 109 6.51 0.52 8.34
C LEU A 109 5.04 0.80 8.69
N ALA A 110 4.64 2.07 8.56
CA ALA A 110 3.27 2.50 8.74
C ALA A 110 2.51 2.47 7.41
N VAL A 111 1.37 1.78 7.38
CA VAL A 111 0.50 1.69 6.20
C VAL A 111 -0.79 2.46 6.47
N PHE A 112 -0.99 3.52 5.70
CA PHE A 112 -2.18 4.34 5.72
C PHE A 112 -3.10 3.94 4.58
N VAL A 113 -4.40 3.93 4.85
CA VAL A 113 -5.44 3.74 3.84
C VAL A 113 -6.28 5.01 3.82
N PRO A 114 -6.54 5.62 2.65
CA PRO A 114 -7.47 6.74 2.53
C PRO A 114 -8.84 6.37 3.11
N ASP A 115 -9.45 7.30 3.84
CA ASP A 115 -10.85 7.16 4.22
C ASP A 115 -11.71 7.57 3.01
N ASP A 116 -12.75 6.80 2.69
CA ASP A 116 -13.61 6.99 1.50
C ASP A 116 -14.43 8.31 1.51
N GLY A 117 -14.18 9.19 2.49
CA GLY A 117 -14.75 10.54 2.56
C GLY A 117 -14.31 11.48 1.42
N ALA A 118 -13.30 11.13 0.62
CA ALA A 118 -12.90 11.88 -0.56
C ALA A 118 -13.39 11.19 -1.85
N ARG A 119 -14.71 11.19 -2.07
CA ARG A 119 -15.27 10.98 -3.41
C ARG A 119 -14.74 12.08 -4.33
N VAL A 120 -13.66 11.82 -5.06
CA VAL A 120 -13.33 12.61 -6.24
C VAL A 120 -14.41 12.32 -7.27
N SER A 121 -15.41 13.21 -7.29
CA SER A 121 -16.38 13.32 -8.38
C SER A 121 -15.61 13.63 -9.67
N SER A 122 -15.24 12.60 -10.43
CA SER A 122 -14.96 12.78 -11.84
C SER A 122 -16.29 12.92 -12.58
N ARG A 123 -16.76 14.16 -12.70
CA ARG A 123 -17.76 14.53 -13.69
C ARG A 123 -17.13 14.25 -15.06
N ALA A 124 -17.61 13.21 -15.73
CA ALA A 124 -17.28 12.95 -17.12
C ALA A 124 -17.76 14.15 -17.94
N ALA A 125 -16.80 14.92 -18.47
CA ALA A 125 -17.01 15.80 -19.60
C ALA A 125 -16.12 15.26 -20.71
N TRP A 126 -16.73 14.51 -21.62
CA TRP A 126 -16.21 14.31 -22.97
C TRP A 126 -17.22 14.97 -23.90
N GLY A 127 -16.79 16.07 -24.51
CA GLY A 127 -17.27 16.50 -25.82
C GLY A 127 -16.26 16.04 -26.86
#